data_AF-F7NMB4-F1
#
_entry.id   AF-F7NMB4-F1
#
_cell.length_a   1.000
_cell.length_b   1.000
_cell.length_c   1.000
_cell.angle_alpha   90.00
_cell.angle_beta   90.00
_cell.angle_gamma   90.00
#
_symmetry.space_group_name_H-M   'P 1'
#
loop_
_entity.id
_entity.type
_entity.pdbx_description
1 polymer ?
#
loop_
_entity_poly.entity_id
_entity_poly.type
_entity_poly.pdbx_seq_one_letter_code
_entity_poly.pdbx_strand_id
1 'polypeptide(L)'
;TVAEMQSPLETPQVPQVSSQPQPNPAEFSAAIQGSRRAFDTHLSNYRDYHKPLNISLKDTFSIKIKGYTHTVQKGEGNTRIKELNPYNMTDTVAWHSVTPQYIYLSGKRTAEAYNQLIDQFDVEHNPRYVPRDDQTFCNIFVWDVSVAMGVELPRWVEVNQVGDVEDATGKALGRTPAGHVIAEGVETATELNAARLAKWLNAQGENYGWREVTPQEAQQRANQGYMTLSASVEIKHIQVIRPTPDGRDYGEGVYLAQAGSSYATSNGVYFLEKYGQDEYHKYKFYTHD
;
A
#
# COMPACT_ATOMS: atom_id res chain seq x y z
N THR A 1 -70.13 -11.42 -30.04
CA THR A 1 -69.88 -9.96 -29.94
C THR A 1 -68.43 -9.82 -29.48
N VAL A 2 -67.49 -9.71 -30.42
CA VAL A 2 -66.75 -8.47 -30.80
C VAL A 2 -65.96 -7.95 -29.58
N ALA A 3 -64.67 -8.28 -29.43
CA ALA A 3 -63.47 -7.78 -30.13
C ALA A 3 -63.03 -6.38 -29.69
N GLU A 4 -61.80 -6.30 -29.16
CA GLU A 4 -60.86 -5.15 -29.08
C GLU A 4 -59.61 -5.74 -28.38
N MET A 5 -58.45 -6.05 -29.00
CA MET A 5 -57.55 -5.34 -29.90
C MET A 5 -57.08 -3.99 -29.39
N GLN A 6 -55.97 -3.99 -28.64
CA GLN A 6 -54.99 -2.89 -28.64
C GLN A 6 -53.56 -3.44 -28.71
N SER A 7 -52.81 -2.81 -29.62
CA SER A 7 -51.48 -3.14 -30.16
C SER A 7 -50.32 -2.68 -29.24
N PRO A 8 -49.06 -3.10 -29.53
CA PRO A 8 -47.95 -3.03 -28.58
C PRO A 8 -47.20 -1.69 -28.60
N LEU A 9 -46.62 -1.32 -27.45
CA LEU A 9 -45.64 -0.24 -27.31
C LEU A 9 -44.28 -0.70 -27.83
N GLU A 10 -43.75 0.05 -28.80
CA GLU A 10 -42.43 -0.10 -29.39
C GLU A 10 -41.30 0.15 -28.37
N THR A 11 -40.34 -0.76 -28.32
CA THR A 11 -39.06 -0.60 -27.60
C THR A 11 -38.11 0.28 -28.43
N PRO A 12 -37.36 1.23 -27.84
CA PRO A 12 -36.40 2.04 -28.60
C PRO A 12 -35.21 1.20 -29.08
N GLN A 13 -34.89 1.29 -30.37
CA GLN A 13 -33.66 0.75 -30.93
C GLN A 13 -32.44 1.51 -30.40
N VAL A 14 -31.51 0.79 -29.80
CA VAL A 14 -30.15 1.28 -29.46
C VAL A 14 -29.34 1.38 -30.75
N PRO A 15 -28.64 2.49 -31.04
CA PRO A 15 -27.79 2.59 -32.22
C PRO A 15 -26.61 1.61 -32.13
N GLN A 16 -26.38 0.83 -33.19
CA GLN A 16 -25.16 0.05 -33.36
C GLN A 16 -23.96 1.00 -33.43
N VAL A 17 -23.04 0.88 -32.48
CA VAL A 17 -21.74 1.54 -32.54
C VAL A 17 -20.86 0.77 -33.54
N SER A 18 -20.51 1.46 -34.62
CA SER A 18 -19.52 1.05 -35.61
C SER A 18 -18.21 0.68 -34.95
N SER A 19 -17.72 -0.54 -35.18
CA SER A 19 -16.39 -0.97 -34.79
C SER A 19 -15.33 -0.16 -35.55
N GLN A 20 -14.56 0.65 -34.82
CA GLN A 20 -13.30 1.19 -35.35
C GLN A 20 -12.24 0.08 -35.34
N PRO A 21 -11.41 -0.04 -36.40
CA PRO A 21 -10.34 -1.02 -36.42
C PRO A 21 -9.24 -0.64 -35.40
N GLN A 22 -8.80 -1.63 -34.61
CA GLN A 22 -7.61 -1.45 -33.75
C GLN A 22 -6.36 -1.21 -34.61
N PRO A 23 -5.46 -0.32 -34.18
CA PRO A 23 -4.23 -0.05 -34.92
C PRO A 23 -3.28 -1.25 -34.93
N ASN A 24 -2.57 -1.40 -36.03
CA ASN A 24 -1.65 -2.49 -36.31
C ASN A 24 -0.46 -2.46 -35.32
N PRO A 25 -0.06 -3.59 -34.71
CA PRO A 25 1.06 -3.69 -33.76
C PRO A 25 2.40 -3.11 -34.26
N ALA A 26 2.59 -2.99 -35.58
CA ALA A 26 3.79 -2.39 -36.17
C ALA A 26 3.91 -0.87 -35.92
N GLU A 27 2.80 -0.14 -35.78
CA GLU A 27 2.83 1.32 -35.56
C GLU A 27 3.19 1.69 -34.11
N PHE A 28 2.89 0.81 -33.14
CA PHE A 28 3.23 1.02 -31.73
C PHE A 28 4.74 0.93 -31.47
N SER A 29 5.45 0.11 -32.24
CA SER A 29 6.89 -0.10 -32.06
C SER A 29 7.74 1.07 -32.55
N ALA A 30 7.25 1.84 -33.54
CA ALA A 30 7.93 3.02 -34.08
C ALA A 30 7.81 4.24 -33.13
N ALA A 31 6.68 4.39 -32.44
CA ALA A 31 6.47 5.47 -31.46
C ALA A 31 7.38 5.33 -30.23
N ILE A 32 7.69 4.10 -29.80
CA ILE A 32 8.57 3.84 -28.65
C ILE A 32 10.05 4.07 -29.00
N GLN A 33 10.47 3.82 -30.24
CA GLN A 33 11.86 4.09 -30.67
C GLN A 33 12.14 5.59 -30.89
N GLY A 34 11.13 6.37 -31.30
CA GLY A 34 11.25 7.84 -31.41
C GLY A 34 11.47 8.54 -30.06
N SER A 35 10.78 8.09 -29.01
CA SER A 35 10.86 8.69 -27.67
C SER A 35 12.17 8.39 -26.92
N ARG A 36 12.86 7.28 -27.24
CA ARG A 36 14.18 6.98 -26.64
C ARG A 36 15.30 7.88 -27.15
N ARG A 37 15.22 8.38 -28.40
CA ARG A 37 16.22 9.34 -28.93
C ARG A 37 16.11 10.76 -28.36
N ALA A 38 14.94 11.15 -27.86
CA ALA A 38 14.72 12.48 -27.28
C ALA A 38 15.20 12.60 -25.82
N PHE A 39 15.42 11.48 -25.12
CA PHE A 39 15.91 11.48 -23.73
C PHE A 39 17.45 11.56 -23.62
N ASP A 40 18.18 11.01 -24.60
CA ASP A 40 19.65 10.97 -24.55
C ASP A 40 20.34 12.29 -24.93
N THR A 41 19.60 13.30 -25.39
CA THR A 41 20.18 14.60 -25.81
C THR A 41 20.20 15.68 -24.72
N HIS A 42 19.70 15.40 -23.50
CA HIS A 42 19.57 16.41 -22.45
C HIS A 42 20.49 16.24 -21.23
N LEU A 43 21.39 15.25 -21.22
CA LEU A 43 22.26 14.93 -20.07
C LEU A 43 23.73 15.35 -20.22
N SER A 44 24.12 16.04 -21.30
CA SER A 44 25.53 16.37 -21.56
C SER A 44 26.02 17.74 -21.06
N ASN A 45 25.19 18.55 -20.37
CA ASN A 45 25.53 19.97 -20.11
C ASN A 45 25.63 20.38 -18.63
N TYR A 46 25.93 19.47 -17.69
CA TYR A 46 26.22 19.86 -16.30
C TYR A 46 27.59 19.33 -15.83
N ARG A 47 28.65 19.96 -16.34
CA ARG A 47 29.98 19.98 -15.73
C ARG A 47 30.43 21.43 -15.67
N ASP A 48 30.34 22.00 -14.48
CA ASP A 48 31.25 23.01 -13.90
C ASP A 48 30.51 23.79 -12.83
N TYR A 49 31.04 23.77 -11.60
CA TYR A 49 31.18 24.90 -10.68
C TYR A 49 31.41 24.38 -9.25
N HIS A 50 32.68 24.41 -8.82
CA HIS A 50 33.03 24.45 -7.41
C HIS A 50 32.96 25.90 -6.90
N LYS A 51 32.22 26.14 -5.82
CA LYS A 51 32.52 27.14 -4.76
C LYS A 51 31.87 26.67 -3.44
N PRO A 52 32.57 26.70 -2.30
CA PRO A 52 31.98 26.33 -1.02
C PRO A 52 31.12 27.49 -0.49
N LEU A 53 29.87 27.21 -0.16
CA LEU A 53 29.01 28.18 0.54
C LEU A 53 29.07 27.92 2.05
N ASN A 54 29.67 28.87 2.78
CA ASN A 54 29.43 29.04 4.21
C ASN A 54 27.96 29.41 4.42
N ILE A 55 27.19 28.61 5.17
CA ILE A 55 25.85 28.99 5.63
C ILE A 55 25.77 28.80 7.15
N SER A 56 25.32 29.89 7.78
CA SER A 56 25.15 30.10 9.21
C SER A 56 24.12 29.15 9.84
N LEU A 57 24.50 28.58 10.99
CA LEU A 57 23.62 27.85 11.92
C LEU A 57 22.48 28.75 12.42
N LYS A 58 21.22 28.34 12.21
CA LYS A 58 20.03 28.54 13.08
C LYS A 58 18.75 28.13 12.32
N ASP A 59 18.44 26.84 12.19
CA ASP A 59 17.16 26.39 11.63
C ASP A 59 16.71 25.05 12.21
N THR A 60 16.61 25.02 13.54
CA THR A 60 16.15 23.85 14.29
C THR A 60 14.93 24.23 15.11
N PHE A 61 13.86 23.44 15.03
CA PHE A 61 12.76 23.52 16.00
C PHE A 61 12.56 22.16 16.68
N SER A 62 12.17 22.21 17.96
CA SER A 62 11.99 21.03 18.79
C SER A 62 10.51 20.78 19.02
N ILE A 63 10.06 19.57 18.71
CA ILE A 63 8.71 19.12 19.06
C ILE A 63 8.82 18.24 20.31
N LYS A 64 7.96 18.50 21.30
CA LYS A 64 7.81 17.66 22.50
C LYS A 64 6.51 16.89 22.43
N ILE A 65 6.60 15.55 22.43
CA ILE A 65 5.45 14.65 22.56
C ILE A 65 5.77 13.68 23.71
N LYS A 66 4.87 13.60 24.71
CA LYS A 66 4.93 12.64 25.84
C LYS A 66 6.33 12.47 26.48
N GLY A 67 7.08 13.55 26.65
CA GLY A 67 8.39 13.55 27.33
C GLY A 67 9.61 13.39 26.42
N TYR A 68 9.43 13.12 25.13
CA TYR A 68 10.52 13.02 24.16
C TYR A 68 10.70 14.34 23.40
N THR A 69 11.95 14.80 23.27
CA THR A 69 12.29 16.00 22.49
C THR A 69 12.95 15.56 21.20
N HIS A 70 12.31 15.83 20.05
CA HIS A 70 12.86 15.52 18.74
C HIS A 70 13.25 16.81 18.01
N THR A 71 14.37 16.77 17.29
CA THR A 71 15.05 17.92 16.70
C THR A 71 15.06 17.77 15.19
N VAL A 72 14.30 18.61 14.46
CA VAL A 72 14.12 18.49 13.00
C VAL A 72 14.91 19.58 12.27
N GLN A 73 15.65 19.20 11.22
CA GLN A 73 16.35 20.09 10.28
C GLN A 73 15.45 20.36 9.06
N LYS A 74 15.38 21.60 8.58
CA LYS A 74 14.53 22.00 7.44
C LYS A 74 15.35 22.06 6.13
N GLY A 75 15.03 21.21 5.15
CA GLY A 75 15.59 21.25 3.80
C GLY A 75 14.53 21.37 2.71
N GLU A 76 14.84 21.95 1.55
CA GLU A 76 13.95 21.90 0.38
C GLU A 76 13.76 20.42 -0.05
N GLY A 77 12.52 19.96 -0.23
CA GLY A 77 12.20 18.53 -0.43
C GLY A 77 11.65 17.78 0.80
N ASN A 78 11.27 18.50 1.86
CA ASN A 78 10.69 17.92 3.09
C ASN A 78 9.51 16.98 2.83
N THR A 79 9.45 15.90 3.60
CA THR A 79 8.30 15.00 3.69
C THR A 79 7.02 15.78 4.02
N ARG A 80 5.98 15.61 3.21
CA ARG A 80 4.67 16.23 3.44
C ARG A 80 3.67 15.16 3.81
N ILE A 81 3.18 15.25 5.04
CA ILE A 81 2.02 14.49 5.53
C ILE A 81 0.82 15.44 5.50
N LYS A 82 -0.32 14.95 5.03
CA LYS A 82 -1.59 15.67 5.05
C LYS A 82 -2.46 15.08 6.15
N GLU A 83 -3.00 15.96 6.99
CA GLU A 83 -4.08 15.59 7.90
C GLU A 83 -5.43 15.63 7.16
N LEU A 84 -6.24 14.59 7.33
CA LEU A 84 -7.58 14.48 6.77
C LEU A 84 -8.62 14.72 7.87
N ASN A 85 -9.69 15.43 7.51
CA ASN A 85 -10.86 15.63 8.34
C ASN A 85 -12.09 15.70 7.42
N PRO A 86 -13.11 14.85 7.60
CA PRO A 86 -13.22 13.80 8.62
C PRO A 86 -12.27 12.61 8.38
N TYR A 87 -12.01 11.84 9.44
CA TYR A 87 -11.32 10.55 9.44
C TYR A 87 -12.16 9.49 10.19
N ASN A 88 -11.99 8.19 9.92
CA ASN A 88 -12.81 7.11 10.52
C ASN A 88 -11.97 5.87 10.93
N MET A 89 -10.96 6.10 11.77
CA MET A 89 -9.97 5.08 12.17
C MET A 89 -10.51 3.91 13.01
N THR A 90 -11.74 4.04 13.53
CA THR A 90 -12.34 3.06 14.45
C THR A 90 -13.52 2.29 13.82
N ASP A 91 -13.76 2.44 12.51
CA ASP A 91 -14.78 1.64 11.83
C ASP A 91 -14.41 0.15 11.90
N THR A 92 -15.25 -0.68 12.52
CA THR A 92 -14.98 -2.10 12.72
C THR A 92 -15.47 -2.97 11.58
N VAL A 93 -16.10 -2.41 10.55
CA VAL A 93 -16.50 -3.16 9.38
C VAL A 93 -15.29 -3.40 8.49
N ALA A 94 -14.85 -4.66 8.40
CA ALA A 94 -13.56 -5.03 7.79
C ALA A 94 -13.47 -4.80 6.26
N TRP A 95 -14.60 -4.66 5.59
CA TRP A 95 -14.68 -4.31 4.17
C TRP A 95 -14.88 -2.80 3.93
N HIS A 96 -15.16 -2.02 4.96
CA HIS A 96 -15.16 -0.56 4.83
C HIS A 96 -13.72 -0.05 4.79
N SER A 97 -13.47 0.84 3.84
CA SER A 97 -12.21 1.57 3.79
C SER A 97 -12.07 2.48 5.00
N VAL A 98 -10.86 2.55 5.57
CA VAL A 98 -10.51 3.64 6.47
C VAL A 98 -10.16 4.90 5.66
N THR A 99 -10.46 6.05 6.24
CA THR A 99 -9.91 7.36 5.95
C THR A 99 -8.91 7.66 7.07
N PRO A 100 -7.60 7.50 6.80
CA PRO A 100 -6.58 7.77 7.80
C PRO A 100 -6.61 9.21 8.28
N GLN A 101 -6.27 9.46 9.54
CA GLN A 101 -6.10 10.84 10.00
C GLN A 101 -4.92 11.50 9.27
N TYR A 102 -3.85 10.75 9.03
CA TYR A 102 -2.66 11.22 8.33
C TYR A 102 -2.39 10.36 7.10
N ILE A 103 -2.10 11.03 5.98
CA ILE A 103 -1.64 10.37 4.75
C ILE A 103 -0.33 10.99 4.28
N TYR A 104 0.52 10.18 3.68
CA TYR A 104 1.65 10.67 2.91
C TYR A 104 1.12 11.41 1.66
N LEU A 105 1.63 12.62 1.43
CA LEU A 105 1.27 13.43 0.27
C LEU A 105 2.37 13.46 -0.79
N SER A 106 3.60 13.79 -0.39
CA SER A 106 4.73 13.98 -1.32
C SER A 106 6.04 14.22 -0.56
N GLY A 107 7.17 14.22 -1.27
CA GLY A 107 8.49 14.60 -0.73
C GLY A 107 9.44 13.40 -0.62
N LYS A 108 10.46 13.51 0.21
CA LYS A 108 11.31 12.36 0.55
C LYS A 108 10.58 11.46 1.55
N ARG A 109 10.70 10.14 1.41
CA ARG A 109 10.30 9.19 2.47
C ARG A 109 11.27 9.31 3.66
N THR A 110 10.76 9.20 4.89
CA THR A 110 11.60 9.20 6.10
C THR A 110 11.04 8.25 7.15
N ALA A 111 11.91 7.75 8.03
CA ALA A 111 11.52 6.89 9.15
C ALA A 111 10.48 7.55 10.05
N GLU A 112 10.64 8.84 10.35
CA GLU A 112 9.75 9.58 11.25
C GLU A 112 8.34 9.68 10.66
N ALA A 113 8.24 9.97 9.37
CA ALA A 113 6.96 10.03 8.67
C ALA A 113 6.29 8.65 8.60
N TYR A 114 7.07 7.60 8.33
CA TYR A 114 6.52 6.25 8.26
C TYR A 114 6.03 5.77 9.64
N ASN A 115 6.80 6.01 10.70
CA ASN A 115 6.36 5.76 12.07
C ASN A 115 5.08 6.51 12.42
N GLN A 116 4.99 7.82 12.11
CA GLN A 116 3.77 8.60 12.33
C GLN A 116 2.55 8.01 11.61
N LEU A 117 2.73 7.57 10.36
CA LEU A 117 1.66 6.97 9.55
C LEU A 117 1.24 5.58 10.05
N ILE A 118 2.12 4.85 10.74
CA ILE A 118 1.77 3.58 11.40
C ILE A 118 1.07 3.85 12.75
N ASP A 119 1.63 4.75 13.57
CA ASP A 119 1.23 4.93 14.96
C ASP A 119 -0.20 5.46 15.12
N GLN A 120 -0.72 6.21 14.14
CA GLN A 120 -2.11 6.68 14.13
C GLN A 120 -3.14 5.55 14.21
N PHE A 121 -2.78 4.34 13.80
CA PHE A 121 -3.70 3.20 13.81
C PHE A 121 -3.82 2.56 15.18
N ASP A 122 -2.88 2.82 16.10
CA ASP A 122 -2.86 2.29 17.47
C ASP A 122 -3.31 0.82 17.54
N VAL A 123 -2.63 -0.04 16.77
CA VAL A 123 -3.07 -1.41 16.48
C VAL A 123 -3.30 -2.26 17.74
N GLU A 124 -2.69 -1.91 18.86
CA GLU A 124 -2.87 -2.56 20.16
C GLU A 124 -4.24 -2.30 20.79
N HIS A 125 -4.80 -1.10 20.60
CA HIS A 125 -5.99 -0.65 21.33
C HIS A 125 -7.17 -0.31 20.42
N ASN A 126 -6.93 -0.14 19.12
CA ASN A 126 -7.98 0.26 18.18
C ASN A 126 -8.97 -0.91 17.92
N PRO A 127 -10.27 -0.72 18.19
CA PRO A 127 -11.29 -1.79 18.07
C PRO A 127 -11.40 -2.38 16.66
N ARG A 128 -10.96 -1.65 15.62
CA ARG A 128 -10.92 -2.17 14.24
C ARG A 128 -10.09 -3.44 14.12
N TYR A 129 -8.98 -3.52 14.86
CA TYR A 129 -7.98 -4.60 14.75
C TYR A 129 -8.08 -5.66 15.83
N VAL A 130 -8.93 -5.46 16.84
CA VAL A 130 -9.16 -6.43 17.92
C VAL A 130 -9.78 -7.72 17.33
N PRO A 131 -9.17 -8.90 17.57
CA PRO A 131 -9.73 -10.18 17.14
C PRO A 131 -11.16 -10.37 17.64
N ARG A 132 -12.03 -10.84 16.75
CA ARG A 132 -13.46 -11.12 17.03
C ARG A 132 -13.98 -12.12 16.02
N ASP A 133 -15.02 -12.87 16.38
CA ASP A 133 -15.70 -13.82 15.50
C ASP A 133 -14.75 -14.83 14.82
N ASP A 134 -13.76 -15.32 15.57
CA ASP A 134 -12.68 -16.21 15.09
C ASP A 134 -11.82 -15.64 13.94
N GLN A 135 -11.89 -14.33 13.72
CA GLN A 135 -11.14 -13.61 12.70
C GLN A 135 -10.01 -12.76 13.31
N THR A 136 -8.94 -12.62 12.54
CA THR A 136 -7.85 -11.68 12.79
C THR A 136 -7.81 -10.63 11.68
N PHE A 137 -7.30 -9.46 12.02
CA PHE A 137 -7.35 -8.29 11.14
C PHE A 137 -5.96 -7.82 10.73
N CYS A 138 -5.00 -8.73 10.63
CA CYS A 138 -3.62 -8.40 10.24
C CYS A 138 -3.54 -7.86 8.81
N ASN A 139 -4.29 -8.44 7.87
CA ASN A 139 -4.42 -7.90 6.52
C ASN A 139 -5.13 -6.55 6.48
N ILE A 140 -6.12 -6.31 7.35
CA ILE A 140 -6.81 -5.01 7.42
C ILE A 140 -5.86 -3.93 7.93
N PHE A 141 -5.09 -4.23 8.99
CA PHE A 141 -4.09 -3.31 9.51
C PHE A 141 -3.04 -2.93 8.44
N VAL A 142 -2.48 -3.93 7.75
CA VAL A 142 -1.48 -3.67 6.70
C VAL A 142 -2.10 -2.92 5.52
N TRP A 143 -3.35 -3.22 5.14
CA TRP A 143 -4.08 -2.49 4.10
C TRP A 143 -4.27 -1.02 4.49
N ASP A 144 -4.77 -0.75 5.70
CA ASP A 144 -5.00 0.60 6.18
C ASP A 144 -3.69 1.43 6.23
N VAL A 145 -2.58 0.83 6.66
CA VAL A 145 -1.25 1.46 6.62
C VAL A 145 -0.81 1.73 5.18
N SER A 146 -1.04 0.80 4.26
CA SER A 146 -0.71 0.99 2.83
C SER A 146 -1.50 2.15 2.20
N VAL A 147 -2.76 2.35 2.61
CA VAL A 147 -3.58 3.50 2.25
C VAL A 147 -2.97 4.80 2.77
N ALA A 148 -2.58 4.84 4.05
CA ALA A 148 -1.92 6.01 4.64
C ALA A 148 -0.58 6.33 3.94
N MET A 149 0.12 5.31 3.47
CA MET A 149 1.39 5.46 2.75
C MET A 149 1.24 5.83 1.27
N GLY A 150 0.02 5.78 0.72
CA GLY A 150 -0.26 6.08 -0.68
C GLY A 150 0.19 4.98 -1.66
N VAL A 151 0.38 3.76 -1.16
CA VAL A 151 0.88 2.59 -1.92
C VAL A 151 -0.03 1.40 -1.65
N GLU A 152 -1.31 1.60 -1.88
CA GLU A 152 -2.37 0.71 -1.40
C GLU A 152 -2.22 -0.74 -1.88
N LEU A 153 -2.30 -1.68 -0.94
CA LEU A 153 -2.51 -3.10 -1.23
C LEU A 153 -3.97 -3.34 -1.63
N PRO A 154 -4.25 -4.26 -2.56
CA PRO A 154 -5.62 -4.60 -2.88
C PRO A 154 -6.31 -5.29 -1.70
N ARG A 155 -7.54 -4.87 -1.45
CA ARG A 155 -8.48 -5.63 -0.60
C ARG A 155 -9.25 -6.67 -1.39
N TRP A 156 -9.52 -6.36 -2.65
CA TRP A 156 -10.28 -7.17 -3.60
C TRP A 156 -9.54 -7.24 -4.92
N VAL A 157 -9.74 -8.35 -5.62
CA VAL A 157 -9.22 -8.56 -6.97
C VAL A 157 -10.32 -9.08 -7.88
N GLU A 158 -10.21 -8.77 -9.16
CA GLU A 158 -11.03 -9.34 -10.21
C GLU A 158 -10.36 -10.63 -10.72
N VAL A 159 -10.96 -11.77 -10.41
CA VAL A 159 -10.43 -13.09 -10.80
C VAL A 159 -11.01 -13.55 -12.13
N ASN A 160 -10.39 -14.53 -12.77
CA ASN A 160 -10.82 -15.00 -14.09
C ASN A 160 -12.14 -15.79 -14.06
N GLN A 161 -12.51 -16.33 -12.89
CA GLN A 161 -13.71 -17.14 -12.72
C GLN A 161 -14.37 -16.90 -11.36
N VAL A 162 -15.68 -16.63 -11.36
CA VAL A 162 -16.49 -16.48 -10.14
C VAL A 162 -16.37 -17.73 -9.28
N GLY A 163 -16.01 -17.55 -8.01
CA GLY A 163 -15.90 -18.65 -7.06
C GLY A 163 -14.59 -19.42 -7.13
N ASP A 164 -13.63 -19.05 -8.00
CA ASP A 164 -12.24 -19.48 -7.85
C ASP A 164 -11.59 -18.70 -6.71
N VAL A 165 -11.99 -19.10 -5.50
CA VAL A 165 -11.56 -18.52 -4.24
C VAL A 165 -10.09 -18.80 -3.93
N GLU A 166 -9.41 -19.62 -4.74
CA GLU A 166 -7.98 -19.90 -4.61
C GLU A 166 -7.14 -19.06 -5.57
N ASP A 167 -7.72 -18.60 -6.68
CA ASP A 167 -7.14 -17.60 -7.58
C ASP A 167 -7.10 -16.23 -6.90
N ALA A 168 -6.06 -16.02 -6.09
CA ALA A 168 -5.75 -14.71 -5.53
C ALA A 168 -4.81 -13.92 -6.46
N THR A 169 -4.81 -14.17 -7.77
CA THR A 169 -3.83 -13.60 -8.73
C THR A 169 -4.46 -12.65 -9.74
N GLY A 170 -5.70 -12.25 -9.50
CA GLY A 170 -6.46 -11.31 -10.33
C GLY A 170 -5.95 -9.87 -10.30
N LYS A 171 -6.60 -9.03 -11.12
CA LYS A 171 -6.33 -7.59 -11.19
C LYS A 171 -6.79 -6.90 -9.90
N ALA A 172 -5.97 -6.03 -9.32
CA ALA A 172 -6.37 -5.25 -8.15
C ALA A 172 -7.59 -4.39 -8.46
N LEU A 173 -8.61 -4.48 -7.61
CA LEU A 173 -9.74 -3.57 -7.62
C LEU A 173 -9.43 -2.41 -6.67
N GLY A 174 -9.46 -1.20 -7.22
CA GLY A 174 -9.20 0.02 -6.46
C GLY A 174 -10.42 0.50 -5.67
N ARG A 175 -10.34 1.76 -5.25
CA ARG A 175 -11.42 2.47 -4.57
C ARG A 175 -11.93 3.63 -5.42
N THR A 176 -13.19 3.96 -5.23
CA THR A 176 -13.77 5.22 -5.71
C THR A 176 -13.12 6.41 -4.96
N PRO A 177 -13.22 7.65 -5.49
CA PRO A 177 -12.78 8.85 -4.77
C PRO A 177 -13.46 9.05 -3.40
N ALA A 178 -14.64 8.45 -3.20
CA ALA A 178 -15.36 8.45 -1.92
C ALA A 178 -14.88 7.36 -0.93
N GLY A 179 -13.87 6.56 -1.30
CA GLY A 179 -13.32 5.48 -0.48
C GLY A 179 -14.00 4.12 -0.65
N HIS A 180 -15.18 4.06 -1.27
CA HIS A 180 -15.86 2.78 -1.48
C HIS A 180 -15.05 1.86 -2.40
N VAL A 181 -14.91 0.60 -2.00
CA VAL A 181 -14.26 -0.44 -2.79
C VAL A 181 -15.08 -0.71 -4.06
N ILE A 182 -14.42 -0.78 -5.22
CA ILE A 182 -15.08 -1.01 -6.53
C ILE A 182 -15.40 -2.51 -6.74
N ALA A 183 -15.63 -3.27 -5.66
CA ALA A 183 -15.99 -4.68 -5.73
C ALA A 183 -17.50 -4.88 -5.93
N GLU A 184 -18.32 -3.90 -5.52
CA GLU A 184 -19.77 -3.98 -5.67
C GLU A 184 -20.16 -3.95 -7.15
N GLY A 185 -20.89 -4.98 -7.60
CA GLY A 185 -21.32 -5.14 -8.99
C GLY A 185 -20.30 -5.82 -9.91
N VAL A 186 -19.12 -6.22 -9.40
CA VAL A 186 -18.15 -7.02 -10.15
C VAL A 186 -18.35 -8.49 -9.76
N GLU A 187 -18.95 -9.28 -10.64
CA GLU A 187 -19.30 -10.70 -10.34
C GLU A 187 -18.09 -11.54 -9.93
N THR A 188 -16.91 -11.22 -10.48
CA THR A 188 -15.64 -11.89 -10.22
C THR A 188 -14.81 -11.23 -9.11
N ALA A 189 -15.37 -10.27 -8.37
CA ALA A 189 -14.66 -9.68 -7.25
C ALA A 189 -14.46 -10.70 -6.13
N THR A 190 -13.21 -10.96 -5.81
CA THR A 190 -12.81 -11.85 -4.72
C THR A 190 -12.04 -11.09 -3.67
N GLU A 191 -12.46 -11.29 -2.43
CA GLU A 191 -11.86 -10.67 -1.26
C GLU A 191 -10.55 -11.36 -0.85
N LEU A 192 -9.52 -10.58 -0.55
CA LEU A 192 -8.23 -11.06 -0.09
C LEU A 192 -8.14 -11.08 1.45
N ASN A 193 -8.14 -12.27 2.04
CA ASN A 193 -7.64 -12.49 3.40
C ASN A 193 -6.09 -12.48 3.41
N ALA A 194 -5.45 -12.64 4.58
CA ALA A 194 -4.00 -12.59 4.71
C ALA A 194 -3.25 -13.59 3.82
N ALA A 195 -3.70 -14.84 3.76
CA ALA A 195 -3.07 -15.87 2.93
C ALA A 195 -3.20 -15.56 1.43
N ARG A 196 -4.38 -15.08 1.02
CA ARG A 196 -4.63 -14.68 -0.37
C ARG A 196 -3.85 -13.44 -0.75
N LEU A 197 -3.74 -12.45 0.13
CA LEU A 197 -2.90 -11.28 -0.11
C LEU A 197 -1.42 -11.66 -0.27
N ALA A 198 -0.93 -12.61 0.53
CA ALA A 198 0.42 -13.16 0.35
C ALA A 198 0.59 -13.89 -0.99
N LYS A 199 -0.41 -14.66 -1.44
CA LYS A 199 -0.42 -15.27 -2.79
C LYS A 199 -0.43 -14.19 -3.89
N TRP A 200 -1.24 -13.15 -3.72
CA TRP A 200 -1.34 -12.03 -4.67
C TRP A 200 -0.01 -11.28 -4.80
N LEU A 201 0.65 -10.97 -3.69
CA LEU A 201 1.97 -10.32 -3.68
C LEU A 201 3.02 -11.12 -4.48
N ASN A 202 2.99 -12.46 -4.35
CA ASN A 202 3.88 -13.34 -5.11
C ASN A 202 3.63 -13.30 -6.62
N ALA A 203 2.36 -13.24 -7.04
CA ALA A 203 1.98 -13.38 -8.43
C ALA A 203 1.89 -12.05 -9.19
N GLN A 204 1.45 -11.00 -8.50
CA GLN A 204 1.05 -9.72 -9.09
C GLN A 204 1.74 -8.52 -8.45
N GLY A 205 2.36 -8.65 -7.28
CA GLY A 205 2.91 -7.50 -6.54
C GLY A 205 3.76 -6.58 -7.40
N GLU A 206 4.66 -7.16 -8.22
CA GLU A 206 5.57 -6.41 -9.09
C GLU A 206 4.83 -5.53 -10.11
N ASN A 207 3.71 -6.01 -10.65
CA ASN A 207 2.87 -5.25 -11.58
C ASN A 207 2.23 -4.01 -10.93
N TYR A 208 2.22 -3.95 -9.60
CA TYR A 208 1.67 -2.87 -8.79
C TYR A 208 2.73 -2.21 -7.89
N GLY A 209 4.01 -2.33 -8.26
CA GLY A 209 5.12 -1.64 -7.57
C GLY A 209 5.65 -2.32 -6.30
N TRP A 210 5.09 -3.46 -5.92
CA TRP A 210 5.59 -4.26 -4.80
C TRP A 210 6.67 -5.22 -5.27
N ARG A 211 7.85 -5.16 -4.65
CA ARG A 211 8.98 -6.04 -4.99
C ARG A 211 9.35 -6.92 -3.81
N GLU A 212 9.58 -8.21 -4.08
CA GLU A 212 10.15 -9.14 -3.09
C GLU A 212 11.60 -8.74 -2.79
N VAL A 213 11.98 -8.79 -1.52
CA VAL A 213 13.29 -8.38 -1.01
C VAL A 213 13.80 -9.35 0.05
N THR A 214 15.09 -9.24 0.37
CA THR A 214 15.63 -9.94 1.55
C THR A 214 15.10 -9.31 2.85
N PRO A 215 15.09 -10.05 3.97
CA PRO A 215 14.72 -9.48 5.28
C PRO A 215 15.58 -8.27 5.67
N GLN A 216 16.89 -8.34 5.39
CA GLN A 216 17.82 -7.24 5.65
C GLN A 216 17.46 -6.00 4.85
N GLU A 217 17.24 -6.15 3.55
CA GLU A 217 16.84 -5.04 2.69
C GLU A 217 15.48 -4.49 3.11
N ALA A 218 14.53 -5.34 3.50
CA ALA A 218 13.23 -4.91 4.00
C ALA A 218 13.37 -3.97 5.20
N GLN A 219 14.21 -4.31 6.18
CA GLN A 219 14.40 -3.43 7.33
C GLN A 219 15.14 -2.13 6.96
N GLN A 220 16.16 -2.20 6.10
CA GLN A 220 16.86 -1.01 5.62
C GLN A 220 15.91 -0.05 4.88
N ARG A 221 15.00 -0.59 4.08
CA ARG A 221 13.96 0.16 3.37
C ARG A 221 12.95 0.78 4.33
N ALA A 222 12.53 0.04 5.35
CA ALA A 222 11.68 0.56 6.42
C ALA A 222 12.34 1.76 7.11
N ASN A 223 13.63 1.64 7.46
CA ASN A 223 14.43 2.71 8.07
C ASN A 223 14.60 3.93 7.15
N GLN A 224 14.44 3.76 5.83
CA GLN A 224 14.41 4.86 4.86
C GLN A 224 13.00 5.46 4.68
N GLY A 225 11.99 4.91 5.33
CA GLY A 225 10.60 5.37 5.29
C GLY A 225 9.75 4.78 4.16
N TYR A 226 10.24 3.74 3.49
CA TYR A 226 9.46 3.04 2.47
C TYR A 226 8.55 2.00 3.10
N MET A 227 7.35 1.82 2.53
CA MET A 227 6.43 0.79 3.00
C MET A 227 7.06 -0.59 2.79
N THR A 228 7.02 -1.40 3.85
CA THR A 228 7.66 -2.71 3.90
C THR A 228 6.81 -3.65 4.73
N LEU A 229 6.73 -4.92 4.32
CA LEU A 229 5.93 -5.92 5.00
C LEU A 229 6.56 -7.31 4.92
N SER A 230 6.20 -8.17 5.87
CA SER A 230 6.39 -9.62 5.78
C SER A 230 5.04 -10.28 5.55
N ALA A 231 5.00 -11.34 4.73
CA ALA A 231 3.78 -12.08 4.41
C ALA A 231 4.06 -13.59 4.35
N SER A 232 3.09 -14.39 4.83
CA SER A 232 3.16 -15.84 4.82
C SER A 232 1.85 -16.44 4.33
N VAL A 233 1.93 -17.25 3.27
CA VAL A 233 0.81 -18.09 2.82
C VAL A 233 0.54 -19.23 3.80
N GLU A 234 1.62 -19.82 4.34
CA GLU A 234 1.57 -20.97 5.26
C GLU A 234 0.95 -20.60 6.60
N ILE A 235 1.47 -19.55 7.24
CA ILE A 235 0.99 -19.06 8.54
C ILE A 235 -0.29 -18.25 8.40
N LYS A 236 -0.63 -17.82 7.18
CA LYS A 236 -1.77 -16.93 6.88
C LYS A 236 -1.67 -15.62 7.64
N HIS A 237 -0.49 -14.99 7.59
CA HIS A 237 -0.18 -13.78 8.36
C HIS A 237 0.54 -12.75 7.52
N ILE A 238 0.30 -11.47 7.81
CA ILE A 238 0.95 -10.34 7.16
C ILE A 238 1.20 -9.24 8.19
N GLN A 239 2.36 -8.60 8.12
CA GLN A 239 2.83 -7.69 9.17
C GLN A 239 3.52 -6.48 8.53
N VAL A 240 3.38 -5.32 9.16
CA VAL A 240 4.12 -4.12 8.76
C VAL A 240 5.52 -4.21 9.33
N ILE A 241 6.52 -4.07 8.48
CA ILE A 241 7.90 -3.83 8.93
C ILE A 241 8.04 -2.33 9.07
N ARG A 242 8.37 -1.87 10.27
CA ARG A 242 8.45 -0.45 10.64
C ARG A 242 9.91 -0.05 10.88
N PRO A 243 10.24 1.25 10.79
CA PRO A 243 11.57 1.72 11.17
C PRO A 243 11.91 1.33 12.60
N THR A 244 13.16 0.93 12.85
CA THR A 244 13.65 0.69 14.22
C THR A 244 13.69 2.00 15.02
N PRO A 245 13.49 1.97 16.35
CA PRO A 245 13.48 3.19 17.16
C PRO A 245 14.84 3.91 17.20
N ASP A 246 15.91 3.16 16.98
CA ASP A 246 17.30 3.60 17.03
C ASP A 246 18.00 3.59 15.66
N GLY A 247 17.26 3.29 14.58
CA GLY A 247 17.78 3.25 13.21
C GLY A 247 18.72 2.08 12.92
N ARG A 248 18.79 1.06 13.80
CA ARG A 248 19.57 -0.17 13.52
C ARG A 248 19.03 -0.90 12.30
N ASP A 249 19.96 -1.49 11.54
CA ASP A 249 19.67 -2.24 10.31
C ASP A 249 18.95 -3.57 10.58
N TYR A 250 19.63 -4.70 10.81
CA TYR A 250 18.97 -6.02 10.79
C TYR A 250 19.47 -7.02 11.84
N GLY A 251 20.40 -6.65 12.73
CA GLY A 251 21.04 -7.61 13.65
C GLY A 251 20.05 -8.45 14.50
N GLU A 252 18.93 -7.87 14.91
CA GLU A 252 17.87 -8.52 15.70
C GLU A 252 16.71 -9.02 14.81
N GLY A 253 16.86 -8.98 13.49
CA GLY A 253 15.82 -9.22 12.51
C GLY A 253 15.04 -7.96 12.14
N VAL A 254 13.97 -8.14 11.35
CA VAL A 254 13.06 -7.04 11.03
C VAL A 254 12.23 -6.62 12.25
N TYR A 255 11.86 -5.35 12.33
CA TYR A 255 11.10 -4.76 13.43
C TYR A 255 9.64 -4.55 13.01
N LEU A 256 8.73 -5.19 13.74
CA LEU A 256 7.38 -5.46 13.27
C LEU A 256 6.32 -4.70 14.05
N ALA A 257 5.42 -3.99 13.37
CA ALA A 257 4.09 -3.70 13.89
C ALA A 257 3.08 -4.70 13.31
N GLN A 258 2.17 -5.19 14.14
CA GLN A 258 1.20 -6.19 13.70
C GLN A 258 -0.11 -6.13 14.48
N ALA A 259 -1.20 -6.52 13.82
CA ALA A 259 -2.36 -7.09 14.50
C ALA A 259 -2.22 -8.63 14.53
N GLY A 260 -2.94 -9.32 15.41
CA GLY A 260 -2.89 -10.78 15.48
C GLY A 260 -3.83 -11.36 16.53
N SER A 261 -4.11 -12.67 16.47
CA SER A 261 -5.06 -13.36 17.36
C SER A 261 -4.63 -13.32 18.84
N SER A 262 -3.35 -13.52 19.10
CA SER A 262 -2.79 -13.57 20.46
C SER A 262 -1.87 -12.40 20.79
N TYR A 263 -1.55 -11.57 19.80
CA TYR A 263 -0.58 -10.49 19.97
C TYR A 263 -0.76 -9.41 18.89
N ALA A 264 -0.99 -8.19 19.33
CA ALA A 264 -0.83 -6.99 18.52
C ALA A 264 0.30 -6.16 19.12
N THR A 265 1.06 -5.45 18.28
CA THR A 265 1.99 -4.43 18.76
C THR A 265 2.06 -3.23 17.84
N SER A 266 1.92 -2.05 18.45
CA SER A 266 2.17 -0.75 17.85
C SER A 266 3.64 -0.40 18.08
N ASN A 267 4.15 -0.51 19.31
CA ASN A 267 5.53 -0.14 19.65
C ASN A 267 6.61 -1.10 19.17
N GLY A 268 6.28 -2.04 18.29
CA GLY A 268 7.22 -2.85 17.55
C GLY A 268 7.81 -4.02 18.35
N VAL A 269 8.12 -5.10 17.65
CA VAL A 269 8.88 -6.24 18.19
C VAL A 269 9.81 -6.78 17.13
N TYR A 270 11.00 -7.22 17.53
CA TYR A 270 11.94 -7.84 16.60
C TYR A 270 11.48 -9.24 16.21
N PHE A 271 11.61 -9.59 14.92
CA PHE A 271 11.21 -10.89 14.40
C PHE A 271 11.93 -12.03 15.14
N LEU A 272 13.24 -11.91 15.38
CA LEU A 272 14.01 -12.96 16.07
C LEU A 272 13.61 -13.12 17.53
N GLU A 273 13.24 -12.03 18.21
CA GLU A 273 12.71 -12.08 19.57
C GLU A 273 11.36 -12.80 19.61
N LYS A 274 10.48 -12.52 18.64
CA LYS A 274 9.12 -13.06 18.61
C LYS A 274 9.02 -14.50 18.12
N TYR A 275 9.74 -14.82 17.04
CA TYR A 275 9.57 -16.07 16.28
C TYR A 275 10.82 -16.94 16.27
N GLY A 276 12.00 -16.33 16.42
CA GLY A 276 13.29 -17.02 16.24
C GLY A 276 13.72 -17.13 14.77
N GLN A 277 14.98 -17.53 14.58
CA GLN A 277 15.63 -17.58 13.26
C GLN A 277 14.99 -18.60 12.32
N ASP A 278 14.57 -19.75 12.86
CA ASP A 278 14.05 -20.87 12.08
C ASP A 278 12.69 -20.56 11.44
N GLU A 279 12.00 -19.50 11.84
CA GLU A 279 10.69 -19.13 11.28
C GLU A 279 10.81 -18.27 10.00
N TYR A 280 11.99 -17.73 9.68
CA TYR A 280 12.16 -16.84 8.52
C TYR A 280 11.76 -17.47 7.19
N HIS A 281 12.01 -18.77 7.00
CA HIS A 281 11.71 -19.46 5.75
C HIS A 281 10.21 -19.53 5.42
N LYS A 282 9.35 -19.27 6.42
CA LYS A 282 7.89 -19.25 6.24
C LYS A 282 7.36 -17.89 5.77
N TYR A 283 8.20 -16.86 5.76
CA TYR A 283 7.84 -15.50 5.39
C TYR A 283 8.62 -15.04 4.15
N LYS A 284 7.91 -14.29 3.31
CA LYS A 284 8.51 -13.46 2.27
C LYS A 284 8.40 -11.99 2.66
N PHE A 285 9.28 -11.17 2.12
CA PHE A 285 9.43 -9.77 2.48
C PHE A 285 9.24 -8.91 1.24
N TYR A 286 8.52 -7.81 1.36
CA TYR A 286 8.18 -6.94 0.25
C TYR A 286 8.38 -5.48 0.61
N THR A 287 8.69 -4.65 -0.38
CA THR A 287 8.71 -3.19 -0.26
C THR A 287 8.06 -2.53 -1.47
N HIS A 288 7.63 -1.29 -1.31
CA HIS A 288 7.12 -0.41 -2.37
C HIS A 288 7.85 0.94 -2.32
N ASP A 289 8.08 1.56 -3.48
CA ASP A 289 8.69 2.89 -3.62
C ASP A 289 7.69 4.05 -3.39
#